data_AF-A0A3D4XY39-F1
#
_entry.id   AF-A0A3D4XY39-F1
#
_cell.length_a   1.000
_cell.length_b   1.000
_cell.length_c   1.000
_cell.angle_alpha   90.00
_cell.angle_beta   90.00
_cell.angle_gamma   90.00
#
_symmetry.space_group_name_H-M   'P 1'
#
loop_
_entity.id
_entity.type
_entity.pdbx_description
1 polymer ?
#
loop_
_entity_poly.entity_id
_entity_poly.type
_entity_poly.pdbx_seq_one_letter_code
_entity_poly.pdbx_strand_id
1 'polypeptide(L)' 'MNLLSKYIRKFLIFMIDVTRPFLGCPGCCRYTISCTIYAKDYLNDEETPLYKVLWDIIKRVFSCHPFHRN' A
#
# COMPACT_ATOMS: atom_id res chain seq x y z
N MET A 1 9.49 19.58 7.37
CA MET A 1 9.75 18.17 6.98
C MET A 1 11.11 17.73 7.53
N ASN A 2 11.20 16.60 8.24
CA ASN A 2 12.48 16.00 8.60
C ASN A 2 13.01 15.20 7.41
N LEU A 3 14.30 15.32 7.07
CA LEU A 3 14.93 14.57 5.95
C LEU A 3 14.67 13.05 6.05
N LEU A 4 14.54 12.57 7.27
CA LEU A 4 14.20 11.19 7.62
C LEU A 4 12.84 10.73 7.06
N SER A 5 11.80 11.57 7.09
CA SER A 5 10.46 11.17 6.63
C SER A 5 10.39 11.02 5.11
N LYS A 6 11.15 11.83 4.35
CA LYS A 6 11.28 11.69 2.90
C LYS A 6 11.94 10.36 2.52
N TYR A 7 13.01 9.98 3.22
CA TYR A 7 13.70 8.71 2.98
C TYR A 7 12.82 7.51 3.32
N ILE A 8 12.09 7.55 4.43
CA ILE A 8 11.16 6.49 4.84
C ILE A 8 10.05 6.31 3.79
N ARG A 9 9.46 7.40 3.28
CA ARG A 9 8.43 7.33 2.24
C ARG A 9 8.95 6.67 0.96
N LYS A 10 10.14 7.07 0.49
CA LYS A 10 10.79 6.44 -0.67
C LYS A 10 11.05 4.95 -0.43
N PHE A 11 11.52 4.58 0.75
CA PHE A 11 11.76 3.19 1.12
C PHE A 11 10.46 2.37 1.14
N LEU A 12 9.36 2.92 1.67
CA LEU A 12 8.06 2.26 1.64
C LEU A 12 7.57 2.04 0.21
N ILE A 13 7.67 3.05 -0.66
CA ILE A 13 7.27 2.91 -2.08
C ILE A 13 8.07 1.80 -2.75
N PHE A 14 9.38 1.73 -2.48
CA PHE A 14 10.23 0.68 -3.01
C PHE A 14 9.81 -0.71 -2.52
N MET A 15 9.57 -0.88 -1.22
CA MET A 15 9.03 -2.12 -0.65
C MET A 15 7.70 -2.52 -1.28
N ILE A 16 6.77 -1.58 -1.49
CA ILE A 16 5.47 -1.84 -2.12
C ILE A 16 5.65 -2.33 -3.57
N ASP A 17 6.57 -1.73 -4.33
CA ASP A 17 6.86 -2.14 -5.71
C ASP A 17 7.47 -3.55 -5.77
N VAL A 18 8.37 -3.87 -4.84
CA VAL A 18 8.98 -5.21 -4.68
C VAL A 18 7.95 -6.25 -4.25
N THR A 19 6.99 -5.89 -3.40
CA THR A 19 5.97 -6.82 -2.90
C THR A 19 4.80 -6.98 -3.90
N ARG A 20 4.66 -6.06 -4.87
CA ARG A 20 3.62 -6.11 -5.92
C ARG A 20 3.48 -7.48 -6.63
N PRO A 21 4.55 -8.15 -7.11
CA PRO A 21 4.43 -9.47 -7.72
C PRO A 21 3.94 -10.55 -6.74
N PHE A 22 4.19 -10.39 -5.44
CA PHE A 22 3.75 -11.34 -4.41
C PHE A 22 2.26 -11.20 -4.05
N LEU A 23 1.65 -10.04 -4.29
CA LEU A 23 0.27 -9.74 -3.90
C LEU A 23 -0.80 -10.23 -4.89
N GLY A 24 -0.41 -10.93 -5.94
CA GLY A 24 -1.33 -11.65 -6.82
C GLY A 24 -1.91 -10.85 -8.00
N CYS A 25 -2.61 -11.58 -8.88
CA CYS A 25 -2.99 -11.18 -10.23
C CYS A 25 -3.79 -9.86 -10.32
N PRO A 26 -3.59 -9.08 -11.40
CA PRO A 26 -4.45 -7.95 -11.73
C PRO A 26 -5.90 -8.44 -11.89
N GLY A 27 -6.82 -7.91 -11.06
CA GLY A 27 -8.26 -8.23 -11.11
C GLY A 27 -8.80 -9.14 -10.00
N CYS A 28 -7.95 -9.69 -9.11
CA CYS A 28 -8.44 -10.46 -7.94
C CYS A 28 -8.81 -9.58 -6.73
N CYS A 29 -8.36 -8.32 -6.70
CA CYS A 29 -8.75 -7.36 -5.68
C CYS A 29 -10.18 -6.85 -5.93
N ARG A 30 -11.02 -6.83 -4.88
CA ARG A 30 -12.35 -6.19 -4.90
C ARG A 30 -12.30 -4.68 -5.17
N TYR A 31 -11.13 -4.06 -5.03
CA TYR A 31 -10.94 -2.62 -5.17
C TYR A 31 -10.60 -2.24 -6.62
N THR A 32 -11.26 -1.19 -7.12
CA THR A 32 -11.11 -0.66 -8.49
C THR A 32 -9.70 -0.13 -8.78
N ILE A 33 -9.03 0.43 -7.78
CA ILE A 33 -7.66 0.94 -7.86
C ILE A 33 -6.67 -0.08 -7.31
N SER A 34 -5.55 -0.25 -8.00
CA SER A 34 -4.47 -1.15 -7.56
C SER A 34 -3.89 -0.69 -6.23
N CYS A 35 -3.65 -1.63 -5.31
CA CYS A 35 -3.05 -1.35 -3.99
C CYS A 35 -1.77 -0.52 -4.08
N THR A 36 -0.96 -0.74 -5.14
CA THR A 36 0.27 0.00 -5.42
C THR A 36 0.01 1.49 -5.68
N ILE A 37 -1.02 1.81 -6.47
CA ILE A 37 -1.35 3.20 -6.84
C ILE A 37 -1.93 3.90 -5.61
N TYR A 38 -2.85 3.23 -4.90
CA TYR A 38 -3.42 3.74 -3.66
C TYR A 38 -2.35 4.06 -2.61
N ALA A 39 -1.40 3.15 -2.42
CA ALA A 39 -0.32 3.37 -1.45
C ALA A 39 0.59 4.53 -1.84
N LYS A 40 0.89 4.71 -3.14
CA LYS A 40 1.66 5.85 -3.64
C LYS A 40 0.92 7.17 -3.42
N ASP A 41 -0.39 7.19 -3.66
CA ASP A 41 -1.25 8.37 -3.45
C ASP A 41 -1.27 8.78 -1.96
N TYR A 42 -1.59 7.84 -1.07
CA TYR A 42 -1.60 8.04 0.39
C TYR A 42 -0.21 8.36 0.97
N LEU A 43 0.88 7.88 0.36
CA LEU A 43 2.25 8.23 0.75
C LEU A 43 2.68 9.60 0.23
N ASN A 44 1.94 10.21 -0.70
CA ASN A 44 2.14 11.59 -1.09
C ASN A 44 1.38 12.55 -0.17
N ASP A 45 0.24 12.14 0.38
CA ASP A 45 -0.47 12.91 1.41
C ASP A 45 0.43 13.15 2.63
N GLU A 46 0.75 14.40 2.92
CA GLU A 46 1.66 14.78 4.02
C GLU A 46 0.95 14.83 5.38
N GLU A 47 -0.37 14.98 5.36
CA GLU A 47 -1.24 15.13 6.53
C GLU A 47 -1.51 13.82 7.29
N THR A 48 -1.35 12.66 6.64
CA THR A 48 -1.59 11.36 7.28
C THR A 48 -0.33 10.77 7.92
N PRO A 49 -0.44 10.25 9.16
CA PRO A 49 0.71 9.64 9.82
C PRO A 49 1.03 8.27 9.21
N LEU A 50 2.33 7.96 9.10
CA LEU A 50 2.84 6.76 8.41
C LEU A 50 2.25 5.45 8.94
N TYR A 51 2.00 5.34 10.25
CA TYR A 51 1.44 4.12 10.85
C TYR A 51 0.02 3.84 10.34
N LYS A 52 -0.77 4.90 10.10
CA LYS A 52 -2.14 4.79 9.61
C LYS A 52 -2.15 4.37 8.15
N VAL A 53 -1.27 4.97 7.34
CA VAL A 53 -1.05 4.60 5.94
C VAL A 53 -0.65 3.13 5.82
N LEU A 54 0.30 2.68 6.64
CA LEU A 54 0.74 1.28 6.67
C LEU A 54 -0.41 0.33 7.03
N TRP A 55 -1.21 0.68 8.04
CA TRP A 55 -2.34 -0.11 8.50
C TRP A 55 -3.45 -0.24 7.44
N ASP A 56 -3.79 0.86 6.75
CA ASP A 56 -4.77 0.84 5.67
C ASP A 56 -4.29 0.02 4.48
N ILE A 57 -3.00 0.11 4.11
CA ILE A 57 -2.40 -0.74 3.07
C ILE A 57 -2.51 -2.21 3.49
N ILE A 58 -2.07 -2.59 4.68
CA ILE A 58 -2.12 -3.98 5.18
C ILE A 58 -3.56 -4.51 5.15
N LYS A 59 -4.54 -3.76 5.67
CA LYS A 59 -5.95 -4.14 5.62
C LYS A 59 -6.43 -4.39 4.19
N ARG A 60 -6.02 -3.53 3.26
CA ARG A 60 -6.43 -3.62 1.86
C ARG A 60 -5.82 -4.82 1.16
N VAL A 61 -4.55 -5.11 1.44
CA VAL A 61 -3.85 -6.31 0.98
C VAL A 61 -4.50 -7.57 1.53
N PHE A 62 -4.81 -7.59 2.82
CA PHE A 62 -5.50 -8.70 3.47
C PHE A 62 -6.92 -8.89 2.91
N SER A 63 -7.62 -7.80 2.59
CA SER A 63 -8.94 -7.83 1.94
C SER A 63 -8.90 -8.29 0.48
N CYS A 64 -7.74 -8.20 -0.18
CA CYS A 64 -7.52 -8.82 -1.49
C CYS A 64 -7.08 -10.29 -1.40
N HIS A 65 -6.68 -10.77 -0.21
CA HIS A 65 -6.26 -12.15 -0.05
C HIS A 65 -7.49 -13.08 -0.13
N PRO A 66 -7.45 -14.14 -0.96
CA PRO A 66 -8.61 -14.98 -1.29
C PRO A 66 -9.16 -15.86 -0.15
N PHE A 67 -8.82 -15.59 1.13
CA PHE A 67 -9.38 -16.33 2.27
C PHE A 67 -10.82 -15.93 2.64
N HIS A 68 -11.41 -14.98 1.91
CA HIS A 68 -12.80 -14.55 2.10
C HIS A 68 -13.65 -14.74 0.84
N ARG A 69 -13.37 -15.81 0.06
CA ARG A 69 -14.30 -16.34 -0.93
C ARG A 69 -15.02 -17.55 -0.33
N ASN A 70 -16.01 -17.28 0.52
CA ASN A 70 -17.14 -18.18 0.76
C ASN A 70 -18.40 -17.34 0.93
#